data_AF-A0A8C0R5U5-F1
#
_entry.id   AF-A0A8C0R5U5-F1
#
_cell.length_a   1.000
_cell.length_b   1.000
_cell.length_c   1.000
_cell.angle_alpha   90.00
_cell.angle_beta   90.00
_cell.angle_gamma   90.00
#
_symmetry.space_group_name_H-M   'P 1'
#
loop_
_entity.id
_entity.type
_entity.pdbx_description
1 polymer ?
#
loop_
_entity_poly.entity_id
_entity_poly.type
_entity_poly.pdbx_seq_one_letter_code
_entity_poly.pdbx_strand_id
1 'polypeptide(L)'
;QEKDQPENIGELPEDEPQQEEEPTDLASEPLASENKVEVGRTLIWISLDLIPGDQNEPSTSDPEVIKIQAWWRGTLVRRTLLHAVIRVMVIQRWWKQILTKLMERRRRAALETFTRKEWAAVKLQSWVRMWRIHRRYCRLLNAARIIQAYWRCHSCASRGFIKGHYRVTANQLHLELEILMGSGPCIVSECIPLPIKQ
;
A
#
# COMPACT_ATOMS: atom_id res chain seq x y z
N GLN A 1 -37.33 14.60 15.23
CA GLN A 1 -35.93 14.34 14.90
C GLN A 1 -35.94 13.43 13.66
N GLU A 2 -36.31 13.98 12.50
CA GLU A 2 -35.48 14.78 11.56
C GLU A 2 -34.77 13.81 10.60
N LYS A 3 -35.45 13.33 9.56
CA LYS A 3 -35.58 13.86 8.17
C LYS A 3 -34.24 14.10 7.46
N ASP A 4 -33.93 13.18 6.56
CA ASP A 4 -32.87 13.25 5.56
C ASP A 4 -33.06 14.44 4.60
N GLN A 5 -31.96 15.16 4.35
CA GLN A 5 -31.72 15.99 3.18
C GLN A 5 -30.19 16.09 2.96
N PRO A 6 -29.66 15.90 1.75
CA PRO A 6 -28.30 16.30 1.43
C PRO A 6 -28.27 17.73 0.87
N GLU A 7 -27.38 18.56 1.43
CA GLU A 7 -27.06 19.89 0.95
C GLU A 7 -26.19 19.84 -0.31
N ASN A 8 -26.54 20.76 -1.21
CA ASN A 8 -25.86 21.14 -2.43
C ASN A 8 -24.73 22.12 -2.10
N ILE A 9 -23.51 21.86 -2.56
CA ILE A 9 -22.45 22.87 -2.67
C ILE A 9 -21.85 22.75 -4.07
N GLY A 10 -21.94 23.86 -4.80
CA GLY A 10 -21.38 24.00 -6.15
C GLY A 10 -19.90 24.40 -6.18
N GLU A 11 -19.48 24.61 -7.43
CA GLU A 11 -18.27 25.27 -7.93
C GLU A 11 -17.04 24.40 -8.28
N LEU A 12 -16.89 24.26 -9.61
CA LEU A 12 -15.75 23.95 -10.47
C LEU A 12 -15.12 25.32 -10.85
N PRO A 13 -13.78 25.50 -11.07
CA PRO A 13 -13.07 24.79 -12.13
C PRO A 13 -11.64 24.31 -11.89
N GLU A 14 -11.33 23.23 -12.61
CA GLU A 14 -10.01 22.61 -12.78
C GLU A 14 -9.29 23.25 -13.98
N ASP A 15 -8.05 23.67 -13.76
CA ASP A 15 -7.10 24.16 -14.76
C ASP A 15 -6.31 23.02 -15.41
N GLU A 16 -6.04 23.15 -16.71
CA GLU A 16 -5.18 22.31 -17.56
C GLU A 16 -3.73 22.15 -17.05
N PRO A 17 -2.99 21.17 -17.62
CA PRO A 17 -1.84 21.61 -18.42
C PRO A 17 -1.56 20.79 -19.70
N GLN A 18 -1.45 21.55 -20.80
CA GLN A 18 -0.27 21.76 -21.67
C GLN A 18 0.40 20.59 -22.42
N GLN A 19 0.48 20.84 -23.73
CA GLN A 19 1.02 20.05 -24.83
C GLN A 19 2.55 20.09 -24.91
N GLU A 20 3.11 18.95 -25.32
CA GLU A 20 4.45 18.79 -25.90
C GLU A 20 4.52 19.49 -27.27
N GLU A 21 5.64 20.11 -27.62
CA GLU A 21 6.21 20.04 -28.98
C GLU A 21 7.65 20.62 -29.05
N GLU A 22 8.49 19.85 -29.74
CA GLU A 22 9.92 20.05 -30.05
C GLU A 22 10.06 20.67 -31.46
N PRO A 23 11.05 21.52 -31.76
CA PRO A 23 11.15 22.15 -33.08
C PRO A 23 12.11 21.37 -34.01
N THR A 24 11.72 21.20 -35.27
CA THR A 24 12.64 20.86 -36.37
C THR A 24 12.49 21.91 -37.47
N ASP A 25 13.63 22.49 -37.84
CA ASP A 25 13.85 23.47 -38.90
C ASP A 25 13.45 22.97 -40.31
N LEU A 26 12.91 23.86 -41.16
CA LEU A 26 13.55 24.39 -42.38
C LEU A 26 12.56 25.02 -43.38
N ALA A 27 13.04 26.12 -43.99
CA ALA A 27 12.74 26.69 -45.31
C ALA A 27 11.50 27.59 -45.53
N SER A 28 11.72 28.88 -45.81
CA SER A 28 11.76 29.42 -47.19
C SER A 28 11.99 30.95 -47.24
N GLU A 29 12.67 31.38 -48.31
CA GLU A 29 13.13 32.74 -48.64
C GLU A 29 12.02 33.79 -48.87
N PRO A 30 12.33 35.10 -48.80
CA PRO A 30 11.37 36.19 -49.02
C PRO A 30 11.47 36.82 -50.43
N LEU A 31 10.31 37.14 -51.02
CA LEU A 31 10.19 38.04 -52.17
C LEU A 31 9.91 39.49 -51.72
N ALA A 32 10.54 40.41 -52.44
CA ALA A 32 10.53 41.85 -52.24
C ALA A 32 9.17 42.53 -52.44
N SER A 33 8.94 43.66 -51.75
CA SER A 33 8.55 44.89 -52.44
C SER A 33 8.89 46.14 -51.60
N GLU A 34 9.29 47.17 -52.33
CA GLU A 34 9.78 48.45 -51.88
C GLU A 34 8.67 49.30 -51.25
N ASN A 35 9.03 50.15 -50.29
CA ASN A 35 8.55 51.53 -50.22
C ASN A 35 9.59 52.41 -49.53
N LYS A 36 10.22 53.28 -50.32
CA LYS A 36 11.10 54.36 -49.88
C LYS A 36 10.31 55.47 -49.22
N VAL A 37 10.77 55.93 -48.05
CA VAL A 37 10.72 57.36 -47.69
C VAL A 37 12.07 57.71 -47.06
N GLU A 38 12.92 58.34 -47.85
CA GLU A 38 14.08 59.09 -47.39
C GLU A 38 13.59 60.37 -46.69
N VAL A 39 13.96 60.56 -45.43
CA VAL A 39 14.13 61.90 -44.84
C VAL A 39 15.40 61.88 -44.03
N GLY A 40 16.33 62.75 -44.40
CA GLY A 40 17.72 62.67 -44.01
C GLY A 40 18.01 62.96 -42.54
N ARG A 41 19.08 62.34 -42.07
CA ARG A 41 20.02 62.94 -41.11
C ARG A 41 21.44 62.57 -41.52
N THR A 42 21.93 63.37 -42.45
CA THR A 42 23.34 63.53 -42.76
C THR A 42 24.11 63.96 -41.51
N LEU A 43 25.21 63.24 -41.26
CA LEU A 43 26.42 63.66 -40.54
C LEU A 43 26.27 64.29 -39.16
N ILE A 44 26.29 63.42 -38.13
CA ILE A 44 26.92 63.75 -36.86
C ILE A 44 27.78 62.54 -36.43
N TRP A 45 28.92 62.37 -37.12
CA TRP A 45 30.15 61.94 -36.44
C TRP A 45 30.74 63.19 -35.74
N ILE A 46 29.99 63.73 -34.77
CA ILE A 46 30.58 64.58 -33.74
C ILE A 46 31.26 63.55 -32.85
N SER A 47 32.55 63.27 -33.09
CA SER A 47 33.60 63.95 -32.33
C SER A 47 33.05 64.26 -30.95
N LEU A 48 32.85 63.21 -30.15
CA LEU A 48 32.69 63.37 -28.71
C LEU A 48 33.99 64.03 -28.28
N ASP A 49 33.89 65.35 -28.22
CA ASP A 49 34.95 66.27 -27.93
C ASP A 49 35.73 65.76 -26.74
N LEU A 50 37.06 65.76 -26.93
CA LEU A 50 38.01 66.29 -25.97
C LEU A 50 37.32 66.85 -24.71
N ILE A 51 37.11 65.98 -23.74
CA ILE A 51 37.29 66.39 -22.36
C ILE A 51 38.78 66.74 -22.29
N PRO A 52 39.19 67.98 -21.97
CA PRO A 52 40.54 68.23 -21.52
C PRO A 52 40.63 67.53 -20.17
N GLY A 53 40.95 66.24 -20.23
CA GLY A 53 41.35 65.46 -19.09
C GLY A 53 42.63 66.10 -18.61
N ASP A 54 42.49 66.82 -17.49
CA ASP A 54 43.55 67.29 -16.64
C ASP A 54 44.76 66.33 -16.74
N GLN A 55 45.84 66.84 -17.32
CA GLN A 55 47.12 66.16 -17.43
C GLN A 55 47.76 66.12 -16.04
N ASN A 56 47.09 65.48 -15.08
CA ASN A 56 47.78 64.84 -13.99
C ASN A 56 48.28 63.53 -14.56
N GLU A 57 49.43 63.61 -15.23
CA GLU A 57 50.36 62.49 -15.31
C GLU A 57 50.37 61.85 -13.91
N PRO A 58 49.95 60.58 -13.73
CA PRO A 58 50.23 59.90 -12.49
C PRO A 58 51.74 59.72 -12.47
N SER A 59 52.40 60.67 -11.83
CA SER A 59 53.80 60.64 -11.45
C SER A 59 54.17 59.20 -11.14
N THR A 60 55.16 58.67 -11.85
CA THR A 60 55.92 57.46 -11.50
C THR A 60 55.16 56.56 -10.54
N SER A 61 54.25 55.71 -11.05
CA SER A 61 53.43 54.85 -10.22
C SER A 61 54.32 54.12 -9.22
N ASP A 62 54.29 54.56 -7.96
CA ASP A 62 55.19 54.05 -6.95
C ASP A 62 55.00 52.53 -6.91
N PRO A 63 56.05 51.72 -7.11
CA PRO A 63 55.93 50.27 -7.17
C PRO A 63 55.32 49.70 -5.88
N GLU A 64 55.46 50.43 -4.77
CA GLU A 64 54.80 50.20 -3.48
C GLU A 64 53.27 50.23 -3.57
N VAL A 65 52.69 51.25 -4.21
CA VAL A 65 51.23 51.42 -4.34
C VAL A 65 50.62 50.33 -5.22
N ILE A 66 51.31 49.96 -6.30
CA ILE A 66 50.91 48.86 -7.18
C ILE A 66 50.89 47.52 -6.42
N LYS A 67 51.90 47.26 -5.59
CA LYS A 67 51.94 46.05 -4.73
C LYS A 67 50.76 46.00 -3.77
N ILE A 68 50.42 47.11 -3.13
CA ILE A 68 49.29 47.20 -2.20
C ILE A 68 47.96 46.98 -2.93
N GLN A 69 47.76 47.59 -4.11
CA GLN A 69 46.56 47.36 -4.92
C GLN A 69 46.44 45.91 -5.40
N ALA A 70 47.54 45.31 -5.87
CA ALA A 70 47.56 43.92 -6.30
C ALA A 70 47.25 42.97 -5.13
N TRP A 71 47.76 43.27 -3.94
CA TRP A 71 47.47 42.51 -2.72
C TRP A 71 45.99 42.59 -2.32
N TRP A 72 45.37 43.77 -2.37
CA TRP A 72 43.95 43.94 -2.08
C TRP A 72 43.06 43.20 -3.09
N ARG A 73 43.34 43.33 -4.39
CA ARG A 73 42.61 42.61 -5.44
C ARG A 73 42.74 41.09 -5.26
N GLY A 74 43.94 40.59 -4.97
CA GLY A 74 44.16 39.16 -4.71
C GLY A 74 43.44 38.65 -3.46
N THR A 75 43.40 39.44 -2.39
CA THR A 75 42.71 39.05 -1.14
C THR A 75 41.20 39.04 -1.31
N LEU A 76 40.64 40.01 -2.03
CA LEU A 76 39.20 40.07 -2.32
C LEU A 76 38.75 38.83 -3.11
N VAL A 77 39.47 38.47 -4.17
CA VAL A 77 39.17 37.28 -5.00
C VAL A 77 39.30 35.98 -4.20
N ARG A 78 40.32 35.84 -3.34
CA ARG A 78 40.46 34.64 -2.50
C ARG A 78 39.29 34.48 -1.51
N ARG A 79 38.82 35.58 -0.92
CA ARG A 79 37.63 35.56 -0.04
C ARG A 79 36.37 35.15 -0.80
N THR A 80 36.15 35.70 -1.99
CA THR A 80 34.94 35.37 -2.78
C THR A 80 34.96 33.91 -3.23
N LEU A 81 36.10 33.41 -3.68
CA LEU A 81 36.28 31.99 -4.03
C LEU A 81 36.04 31.08 -2.84
N LEU A 82 36.59 31.40 -1.67
CA LEU A 82 36.35 30.60 -0.46
C LEU A 82 34.85 30.53 -0.11
N HIS A 83 34.16 31.67 -0.16
CA HIS A 83 32.71 31.71 0.05
C HIS A 83 31.94 30.90 -1.00
N ALA A 84 32.33 30.97 -2.26
CA ALA A 84 31.72 30.19 -3.33
C ALA A 84 31.92 28.67 -3.10
N VAL A 85 33.14 28.25 -2.75
CA VAL A 85 33.46 26.84 -2.46
C VAL A 85 32.63 26.33 -1.28
N ILE A 86 32.55 27.09 -0.18
CA ILE A 86 31.74 26.70 0.99
C ILE A 86 30.27 26.53 0.60
N ARG A 87 29.70 27.45 -0.19
CA ARG A 87 28.32 27.33 -0.66
C ARG A 87 28.10 26.09 -1.51
N VAL A 88 29.00 25.81 -2.46
CA VAL A 88 28.93 24.61 -3.29
C VAL A 88 29.03 23.35 -2.43
N MET A 89 29.93 23.30 -1.45
CA MET A 89 30.07 22.15 -0.56
C MET A 89 28.79 21.89 0.25
N VAL A 90 28.11 22.93 0.73
CA VAL A 90 26.84 22.78 1.45
C VAL A 90 25.76 22.19 0.53
N ILE A 91 25.62 22.71 -0.69
CA ILE A 91 24.65 22.22 -1.67
C ILE A 91 24.94 20.77 -2.07
N GLN A 92 26.20 20.43 -2.35
CA GLN A 92 26.61 19.07 -2.68
C GLN A 92 26.34 18.09 -1.54
N ARG A 93 26.64 18.48 -0.30
CA ARG A 93 26.39 17.64 0.88
C ARG A 93 24.90 17.44 1.12
N TRP A 94 24.09 18.48 0.93
CA TRP A 94 22.63 18.41 1.01
C TRP A 94 22.04 17.46 -0.04
N TRP A 95 22.51 17.54 -1.29
CA TRP A 95 22.09 16.61 -2.34
C TRP A 95 22.45 15.16 -2.03
N LYS A 96 23.67 14.89 -1.55
CA LYS A 96 24.08 13.54 -1.12
C LYS A 96 23.19 13.02 0.02
N GLN A 97 22.84 13.87 0.98
CA GLN A 97 21.90 13.53 2.06
C GLN A 97 20.50 13.19 1.54
N ILE A 98 19.99 13.92 0.56
CA ILE A 98 18.68 13.62 -0.05
C ILE A 98 18.72 12.30 -0.81
N LEU A 99 19.77 12.09 -1.61
CA LEU A 99 19.90 10.90 -2.44
C LEU A 99 20.03 9.63 -1.58
N THR A 100 20.80 9.69 -0.49
CA THR A 100 20.91 8.58 0.48
C THR A 100 19.57 8.30 1.16
N LYS A 101 18.85 9.33 1.62
CA LYS A 101 17.50 9.17 2.18
C LYS A 101 16.52 8.54 1.18
N LEU A 102 16.58 8.94 -0.09
CA LEU A 102 15.73 8.37 -1.13
C LEU A 102 16.04 6.88 -1.37
N MET A 103 17.32 6.53 -1.47
CA MET A 103 17.76 5.15 -1.64
C MET A 103 17.40 4.27 -0.44
N GLU A 104 17.54 4.79 0.79
CA GLU A 104 17.12 4.09 1.99
C GLU A 104 15.61 3.85 2.01
N ARG A 105 14.79 4.85 1.68
CA ARG A 105 13.33 4.69 1.58
C ARG A 105 12.96 3.62 0.56
N ARG A 106 13.58 3.65 -0.62
CA ARG A 106 13.36 2.63 -1.66
C ARG A 106 13.78 1.24 -1.19
N ARG A 107 14.91 1.12 -0.50
CA ARG A 107 15.39 -0.15 0.07
C ARG A 107 14.46 -0.68 1.16
N ARG A 108 13.99 0.18 2.07
CA ARG A 108 13.02 -0.20 3.12
C ARG A 108 11.71 -0.65 2.51
N ALA A 109 11.15 0.09 1.56
CA ALA A 109 9.94 -0.30 0.86
C ALA A 109 10.08 -1.67 0.17
N ALA A 110 11.20 -1.92 -0.51
CA ALA A 110 11.47 -3.22 -1.11
C ALA A 110 11.49 -4.33 -0.03
N LEU A 111 12.24 -4.16 1.06
CA LEU A 111 12.31 -5.13 2.16
C LEU A 111 10.94 -5.37 2.82
N GLU A 112 10.13 -4.34 3.02
CA GLU A 112 8.77 -4.46 3.54
C GLU A 112 7.88 -5.30 2.61
N THR A 113 8.00 -5.12 1.28
CA THR A 113 7.25 -5.97 0.36
C THR A 113 7.69 -7.43 0.41
N PHE A 114 9.00 -7.71 0.55
CA PHE A 114 9.51 -9.08 0.65
C PHE A 114 9.10 -9.74 1.96
N THR A 115 9.31 -9.05 3.08
CA THR A 115 8.89 -9.54 4.39
C THR A 115 7.38 -9.79 4.43
N ARG A 116 6.54 -8.88 3.88
CA ARG A 116 5.09 -9.12 3.80
C ARG A 116 4.74 -10.37 3.00
N LYS A 117 5.45 -10.64 1.89
CA LYS A 117 5.28 -11.87 1.11
C LYS A 117 5.69 -13.11 1.91
N GLU A 118 6.81 -13.06 2.61
CA GLU A 118 7.27 -14.16 3.48
C GLU A 118 6.30 -14.43 4.62
N TRP A 119 5.84 -13.39 5.32
CA TRP A 119 4.83 -13.49 6.37
C TRP A 119 3.53 -14.11 5.84
N ALA A 120 3.08 -13.70 4.66
CA ALA A 120 1.92 -14.28 4.01
C ALA A 120 2.15 -15.76 3.67
N ALA A 121 3.32 -16.11 3.14
CA ALA A 121 3.69 -17.48 2.81
C ALA A 121 3.76 -18.37 4.06
N VAL A 122 4.38 -17.91 5.15
CA VAL A 122 4.46 -18.65 6.42
C VAL A 122 3.08 -18.83 7.05
N LYS A 123 2.23 -17.78 7.02
CA LYS A 123 0.83 -17.91 7.43
C LYS A 123 0.12 -18.97 6.58
N LEU A 124 0.16 -18.87 5.26
CA LEU A 124 -0.48 -19.85 4.38
C LEU A 124 0.04 -21.28 4.63
N GLN A 125 1.35 -21.45 4.78
CA GLN A 125 1.96 -22.74 5.10
C GLN A 125 1.46 -23.29 6.43
N SER A 126 1.35 -22.46 7.47
CA SER A 126 0.82 -22.89 8.78
C SER A 126 -0.64 -23.34 8.68
N TRP A 127 -1.46 -22.63 7.91
CA TRP A 127 -2.85 -22.98 7.65
C TRP A 127 -2.98 -24.29 6.89
N VAL A 128 -2.18 -24.47 5.83
CA VAL A 128 -2.16 -25.72 5.05
C VAL A 128 -1.70 -26.90 5.89
N ARG A 129 -0.67 -26.72 6.74
CA ARG A 129 -0.20 -27.77 7.65
C ARG A 129 -1.28 -28.15 8.66
N MET A 130 -1.91 -27.16 9.30
CA MET A 130 -3.00 -27.38 10.24
C MET A 130 -4.19 -28.08 9.57
N TRP A 131 -4.60 -27.62 8.39
CA TRP A 131 -5.66 -28.24 7.60
C TRP A 131 -5.37 -29.71 7.35
N ARG A 132 -4.18 -30.05 6.83
CA ARG A 132 -3.82 -31.43 6.49
C ARG A 132 -3.95 -32.35 7.70
N ILE A 133 -3.46 -31.92 8.87
CA ILE A 133 -3.56 -32.67 10.12
C ILE A 133 -5.02 -32.81 10.53
N HIS A 134 -5.78 -31.71 10.53
CA HIS A 134 -7.20 -31.73 10.90
C HIS A 134 -8.01 -32.65 9.99
N ARG A 135 -7.80 -32.60 8.67
CA ARG A 135 -8.46 -33.50 7.70
C ARG A 135 -8.08 -34.96 7.92
N ARG A 136 -6.83 -35.26 8.29
CA ARG A 136 -6.43 -36.64 8.64
C ARG A 136 -7.11 -37.09 9.92
N TYR A 137 -7.11 -36.26 10.96
CA TYR A 137 -7.78 -36.53 12.23
C TYR A 137 -9.28 -36.78 12.04
N CYS A 138 -10.00 -35.90 11.32
CA CYS A 138 -11.42 -36.06 11.06
C CYS A 138 -11.73 -37.35 10.27
N ARG A 139 -10.88 -37.73 9.31
CA ARG A 139 -11.04 -39.02 8.59
C ARG A 139 -10.90 -40.22 9.53
N LEU A 140 -9.87 -40.23 10.38
CA LEU A 140 -9.68 -41.31 11.36
C LEU A 140 -10.83 -41.35 12.37
N LEU A 141 -11.26 -40.19 12.86
CA LEU A 141 -12.35 -40.09 13.82
C LEU A 141 -13.67 -40.58 13.21
N ASN A 142 -13.95 -40.23 11.95
CA ASN A 142 -15.13 -40.72 11.27
C ASN A 142 -15.10 -42.25 11.06
N ALA A 143 -13.95 -42.79 10.63
CA ALA A 143 -13.77 -44.24 10.51
C ALA A 143 -13.97 -44.96 11.85
N ALA A 144 -13.36 -44.44 12.93
CA ALA A 144 -13.52 -44.98 14.27
C ALA A 144 -14.98 -44.93 14.74
N ARG A 145 -15.70 -43.82 14.49
CA ARG A 145 -17.14 -43.72 14.81
C ARG A 145 -17.97 -44.75 14.06
N ILE A 146 -17.71 -44.97 12.77
CA ILE A 146 -18.42 -46.00 11.98
C ILE A 146 -18.18 -47.39 12.57
N ILE A 147 -16.93 -47.73 12.86
CA ILE A 147 -16.58 -49.03 13.46
C ILE A 147 -17.24 -49.19 14.83
N GLN A 148 -17.20 -48.15 15.68
CA GLN A 148 -17.84 -48.17 16.99
C GLN A 148 -19.37 -48.30 16.89
N ALA A 149 -19.99 -47.60 15.95
CA ALA A 149 -21.43 -47.68 15.72
C ALA A 149 -21.83 -49.08 15.24
N TYR A 150 -21.06 -49.67 14.31
CA TYR A 150 -21.26 -51.04 13.88
C TYR A 150 -21.13 -52.03 15.04
N TRP A 151 -20.08 -51.90 15.86
CA TRP A 151 -19.86 -52.80 17.00
C TRP A 151 -20.94 -52.66 18.06
N ARG A 152 -21.40 -51.43 18.35
CA ARG A 152 -22.53 -51.18 19.25
C ARG A 152 -23.82 -51.76 18.69
N CYS A 153 -24.11 -51.56 17.41
CA CYS A 153 -25.29 -52.10 16.75
C CYS A 153 -25.27 -53.63 16.75
N HIS A 154 -24.14 -54.26 16.44
CA HIS A 154 -23.97 -55.71 16.47
C HIS A 154 -24.14 -56.30 17.88
N SER A 155 -23.61 -55.61 18.90
CA SER A 155 -23.78 -56.01 20.32
C SER A 155 -25.24 -55.88 20.79
N CYS A 156 -26.00 -54.91 20.28
CA CYS A 156 -27.43 -54.78 20.57
C CYS A 156 -28.26 -55.80 19.78
N ALA A 157 -27.93 -56.04 18.50
CA ALA A 157 -28.62 -57.00 17.65
C ALA A 157 -28.49 -58.44 18.18
N SER A 158 -27.34 -58.79 18.76
CA SER A 158 -27.12 -60.10 19.41
C SER A 158 -27.80 -60.23 20.78
N ARG A 159 -28.21 -59.11 21.41
CA ARG A 159 -28.82 -59.10 22.76
C ARG A 159 -30.36 -59.15 22.76
N GLY A 160 -30.97 -59.26 21.59
CA GLY A 160 -32.42 -59.31 21.45
C GLY A 160 -33.11 -57.96 21.66
N PHE A 161 -34.32 -57.84 21.13
CA PHE A 161 -35.13 -56.61 21.25
C PHE A 161 -36.34 -56.88 22.16
N ILE A 162 -36.69 -55.89 23.00
CA ILE A 162 -37.86 -55.94 23.87
C ILE A 162 -38.88 -54.95 23.33
N LYS A 163 -40.05 -55.45 22.91
CA LYS A 163 -41.18 -54.65 22.48
C LYS A 163 -42.27 -54.71 23.55
N GLY A 164 -42.57 -53.58 24.17
CA GLY A 164 -43.67 -53.47 25.13
C GLY A 164 -44.92 -52.89 24.46
N HIS A 165 -46.05 -53.56 24.61
CA HIS A 165 -47.38 -53.01 24.35
C HIS A 165 -48.10 -52.85 25.69
N TYR A 166 -48.69 -51.69 25.94
CA TYR A 166 -49.48 -51.47 27.14
C TYR A 166 -50.85 -50.91 26.77
N ARG A 167 -51.88 -51.40 27.44
CA ARG A 167 -53.25 -50.93 27.30
C ARG A 167 -53.77 -50.54 28.67
N VAL A 168 -54.08 -49.26 28.83
CA VAL A 168 -54.69 -48.74 30.06
C VAL A 168 -56.21 -48.84 29.91
N THR A 169 -56.85 -49.53 30.83
CA THR A 169 -58.32 -49.52 31.00
C THR A 169 -58.66 -48.86 32.34
N ALA A 170 -59.92 -48.46 32.53
CA ALA A 170 -60.34 -47.71 33.73
C ALA A 170 -60.00 -48.43 35.06
N ASN A 171 -59.97 -49.76 35.06
CA ASN A 171 -59.83 -50.56 36.28
C ASN A 171 -58.52 -51.37 36.33
N GLN A 172 -57.81 -51.49 35.20
CA GLN A 172 -56.66 -52.39 35.04
C GLN A 172 -55.68 -51.85 33.98
N LEU A 173 -54.38 -52.08 34.19
CA LEU A 173 -53.31 -51.89 33.22
C LEU A 173 -52.91 -53.27 32.67
N HIS A 174 -53.07 -53.47 31.38
CA HIS A 174 -52.57 -54.67 30.70
C HIS A 174 -51.20 -54.35 30.09
N LEU A 175 -50.18 -55.11 30.48
CA LEU A 175 -48.81 -54.99 30.00
C LEU A 175 -48.46 -56.28 29.24
N GLU A 176 -47.96 -56.15 28.01
CA GLU A 176 -47.48 -57.27 27.20
C GLU A 176 -46.07 -56.95 26.70
N LEU A 177 -45.11 -57.76 27.09
CA LEU A 177 -43.72 -57.66 26.67
C LEU A 177 -43.38 -58.83 25.75
N GLU A 178 -42.98 -58.50 24.53
CA GLU A 178 -42.42 -59.45 23.56
C GLU A 178 -40.89 -59.29 23.57
N ILE A 179 -40.19 -60.35 23.98
CA ILE A 179 -38.73 -60.41 24.04
C ILE A 179 -38.26 -61.34 22.92
N LEU A 180 -37.59 -60.78 21.92
CA LEU A 180 -37.01 -61.51 20.79
C LEU A 180 -35.54 -61.77 21.07
N MET A 181 -35.21 -62.93 21.64
CA MET A 181 -33.83 -63.43 21.69
C MET A 181 -33.63 -64.40 20.54
N GLY A 182 -32.44 -64.49 19.94
CA GLY A 182 -32.18 -65.19 18.66
C GLY A 182 -32.61 -66.68 18.52
N SER A 183 -33.25 -67.27 19.53
CA SER A 183 -33.87 -68.60 19.52
C SER A 183 -35.40 -68.59 19.33
N GLY A 184 -36.07 -67.44 19.31
CA GLY A 184 -37.53 -67.28 19.12
C GLY A 184 -38.16 -66.20 20.02
N PRO A 185 -39.37 -65.69 19.69
CA PRO A 185 -40.08 -64.72 20.52
C PRO A 185 -40.62 -65.36 21.80
N CYS A 186 -40.36 -64.76 22.97
CA CYS A 186 -41.08 -65.05 24.20
C CYS A 186 -41.98 -63.88 24.59
N ILE A 187 -43.24 -64.19 24.92
CA ILE A 187 -44.28 -63.21 25.25
C ILE A 187 -44.59 -63.33 26.75
N VAL A 188 -44.52 -62.22 27.47
CA VAL A 188 -44.86 -62.12 28.89
C VAL A 188 -45.99 -61.11 29.03
N SER A 189 -47.15 -61.54 29.53
CA SER A 189 -48.30 -60.67 29.78
C SER A 189 -48.63 -60.57 31.27
N GLU A 190 -48.94 -59.37 31.75
CA GLU A 190 -49.29 -59.08 33.13
C GLU A 190 -50.45 -58.07 33.22
N CYS A 191 -51.39 -58.30 34.14
CA CYS A 191 -52.54 -57.42 34.39
C CYS A 191 -52.42 -56.81 35.79
N ILE A 192 -52.15 -55.52 35.87
CA ILE A 192 -52.00 -54.79 37.14
C ILE A 192 -53.31 -54.04 37.43
N PRO A 193 -54.04 -54.35 38.51
CA PRO A 193 -55.25 -53.62 38.87
C PRO A 193 -54.90 -52.18 39.27
N LEU A 194 -55.65 -51.21 38.72
CA LEU A 194 -55.44 -49.80 39.04
C LEU A 194 -56.39 -49.41 40.20
N PRO A 195 -55.90 -48.71 41.23
CA PRO A 195 -56.75 -48.25 42.32
C PRO A 195 -57.72 -47.19 41.77
N ILE A 196 -58.99 -47.57 41.64
CA ILE A 196 -60.07 -46.66 41.25
C ILE A 196 -60.23 -45.67 42.42
N LYS A 197 -59.84 -44.40 42.23
CA LYS A 197 -60.29 -43.34 43.12
C LYS A 197 -61.77 -43.09 42.81
N GLN A 198 -62.62 -43.45 43.78
CA GLN A 198 -64.05 -43.16 43.80
C GLN A 198 -64.31 -41.65 43.73
#